data_AF-A0A933R451-F1
#
_entry.id   AF-A0A933R451-F1
#
_cell.length_a   1.000
_cell.length_b   1.000
_cell.length_c   1.000
_cell.angle_alpha   90.00
_cell.angle_beta   90.00
_cell.angle_gamma   90.00
#
_symmetry.space_group_name_H-M   'P 1'
#
loop_
_entity.id
_entity.type
_entity.pdbx_description
1 polymer ?
#
loop_
_entity_poly.entity_id
_entity_poly.type
_entity_poly.pdbx_seq_one_letter_code
_entity_poly.pdbx_strand_id
1 'polypeptide(L)'
;IEKLAQDQLNTKVPTDKELVNVNYNDLTFLVEKYDIKSGEANIMVHLAGEMALKADSPIFDKDKFIGLPKEKIIQYLSIYPEIERITIKFSPFWVKKVPQMKSNIKIIIK
;
A
#
# COMPACT_ATOMS: atom_id res chain seq x y z
N ILE A 1 -12.11 1.36 22.35
CA ILE A 1 -10.69 1.00 22.11
C ILE A 1 -10.47 0.74 20.63
N GLU A 2 -11.30 -0.11 19.99
CA GLU A 2 -11.27 -0.38 18.53
C GLU A 2 -11.13 0.88 17.66
N LYS A 3 -12.05 1.84 17.79
CA LYS A 3 -12.00 3.10 17.02
C LYS A 3 -10.69 3.85 17.21
N LEU A 4 -10.23 3.98 18.46
CA LEU A 4 -8.97 4.67 18.78
C LEU A 4 -7.77 3.94 18.16
N ALA A 5 -7.77 2.60 18.23
CA ALA A 5 -6.73 1.76 17.64
C ALA A 5 -6.71 1.87 16.11
N GLN A 6 -7.88 1.89 15.47
CA GLN A 6 -8.00 2.11 14.03
C GLN A 6 -7.53 3.51 13.62
N ASP A 7 -7.92 4.55 14.35
CA ASP A 7 -7.48 5.92 14.09
C ASP A 7 -5.95 6.03 14.19
N GLN A 8 -5.35 5.41 15.22
CA GLN A 8 -3.89 5.34 15.38
C GLN A 8 -3.20 4.47 14.32
N LEU A 9 -3.86 3.43 13.81
CA LEU A 9 -3.33 2.63 12.71
C LEU A 9 -3.33 3.45 11.42
N ASN A 10 -4.40 4.19 11.14
CA ASN A 10 -4.53 5.06 9.97
C ASN A 10 -3.44 6.14 9.91
N THR A 11 -3.02 6.71 11.05
CA THR A 11 -1.96 7.73 11.07
C THR A 11 -0.58 7.17 10.73
N LYS A 12 -0.39 5.85 10.81
CA LYS A 12 0.86 5.16 10.48
C LYS A 12 0.93 4.67 9.04
N VAL A 13 -0.17 4.73 8.30
CA VAL A 13 -0.20 4.32 6.89
C VAL A 13 0.61 5.31 6.05
N PRO A 14 1.62 4.86 5.29
CA PRO A 14 2.38 5.72 4.39
C PRO A 14 1.51 6.41 3.35
N THR A 15 1.89 7.59 2.89
CA THR A 15 1.08 8.40 1.96
C THR A 15 0.79 7.69 0.63
N ASP A 16 1.73 6.86 0.16
CA ASP A 16 1.66 6.09 -1.09
C ASP A 16 0.92 4.75 -0.94
N LYS A 17 0.40 4.46 0.26
CA LYS A 17 -0.36 3.25 0.59
C LYS A 17 -1.74 3.61 1.12
N GLU A 18 -2.61 2.62 1.09
CA GLU A 18 -3.93 2.66 1.71
C GLU A 18 -4.17 1.41 2.54
N LEU A 19 -4.94 1.56 3.61
CA LEU A 19 -5.37 0.45 4.45
C LEU A 19 -6.55 -0.22 3.75
N VAL A 20 -6.36 -1.46 3.31
CA VAL A 20 -7.40 -2.22 2.57
C VAL A 20 -8.23 -3.10 3.49
N ASN A 21 -7.65 -3.52 4.62
CA ASN A 21 -8.34 -4.36 5.59
C ASN A 21 -7.79 -4.12 6.99
N VAL A 22 -8.66 -4.26 8.00
CA VAL A 22 -8.29 -4.21 9.41
C VAL A 22 -8.82 -5.49 10.06
N ASN A 23 -7.93 -6.28 10.64
CA ASN A 23 -8.32 -7.51 11.29
C ASN A 23 -8.63 -7.26 12.76
N TYR A 24 -9.89 -7.00 13.07
CA TYR A 24 -10.35 -6.84 14.45
C TYR A 24 -10.35 -8.15 15.25
N ASN A 25 -10.34 -9.31 14.60
CA ASN A 25 -10.27 -10.59 15.33
C ASN A 25 -8.90 -10.78 16.02
N ASP A 26 -7.87 -10.10 15.52
CA ASP A 26 -6.52 -10.11 16.09
C ASP A 26 -6.28 -8.94 17.06
N LEU A 27 -7.32 -8.13 17.33
CA LEU A 27 -7.23 -7.04 18.30
C LEU A 27 -6.99 -7.62 19.69
N THR A 28 -5.83 -7.34 20.25
CA THR A 28 -5.51 -7.69 21.64
C THR A 28 -5.14 -6.45 22.42
N PHE A 29 -5.47 -6.45 23.71
CA PHE A 29 -5.08 -5.37 24.62
C PHE A 29 -4.62 -5.95 25.95
N LEU A 30 -3.62 -5.30 26.55
CA LEU A 30 -3.02 -5.69 27.81
C LEU A 30 -2.89 -4.45 28.70
N VAL A 31 -3.44 -4.52 29.91
CA VAL A 31 -3.32 -3.45 30.89
C VAL A 31 -1.99 -3.64 31.62
N GLU A 32 -1.02 -2.77 31.35
CA GLU A 32 0.32 -2.88 31.93
C GLU A 32 0.38 -2.35 33.35
N LYS A 33 -0.31 -1.24 33.60
CA LYS A 33 -0.31 -0.57 34.90
C LYS A 33 -1.63 0.16 35.10
N TYR A 34 -2.15 0.10 36.33
CA TYR A 34 -3.32 0.84 36.75
C TYR A 34 -2.99 1.63 38.02
N ASP A 35 -3.20 2.94 37.99
CA ASP A 35 -3.05 3.81 39.16
C ASP A 35 -4.42 4.06 39.79
N ILE A 36 -4.62 3.53 41.00
CA ILE A 36 -5.89 3.62 41.72
C ILE A 36 -6.20 5.06 42.15
N LYS A 37 -5.18 5.91 42.36
CA LYS A 37 -5.37 7.29 42.85
C LYS A 37 -5.79 8.24 41.73
N SER A 38 -5.20 8.12 40.54
CA SER A 38 -5.58 8.93 39.37
C SER A 38 -6.72 8.30 38.56
N GLY A 39 -6.95 6.99 38.70
CA GLY A 39 -7.90 6.24 37.87
C GLY A 39 -7.39 5.98 36.46
N GLU A 40 -6.08 6.16 36.22
CA GLU A 40 -5.46 6.03 34.90
C GLU A 40 -4.89 4.62 34.69
N ALA A 41 -5.02 4.12 33.45
CA ALA A 41 -4.49 2.83 33.04
C ALA A 41 -3.59 2.98 31.81
N ASN A 42 -2.43 2.35 31.84
CA ASN A 42 -1.61 2.13 30.65
C ASN A 42 -2.07 0.85 29.97
N ILE A 43 -2.51 0.97 28.71
CA ILE A 43 -3.02 -0.14 27.93
C ILE A 43 -2.16 -0.27 26.67
N MET A 44 -1.52 -1.42 26.50
CA MET A 44 -0.90 -1.81 25.24
C MET A 44 -1.97 -2.40 24.34
N VAL A 45 -2.05 -1.94 23.10
CA VAL A 45 -3.02 -2.41 22.11
C VAL A 45 -2.28 -2.89 20.87
N HIS A 46 -2.61 -4.10 20.41
CA HIS A 46 -2.15 -4.65 19.15
C HIS A 46 -3.33 -4.76 18.18
N LEU A 47 -3.20 -4.16 17.01
CA LEU A 47 -4.17 -4.23 15.92
C LEU A 47 -3.41 -4.45 14.60
N ALA A 48 -3.80 -5.50 13.88
CA ALA A 48 -3.24 -5.82 12.57
C ALA A 48 -4.12 -5.27 11.44
N GLY A 49 -3.48 -4.87 10.35
CA GLY A 49 -4.15 -4.43 9.14
C GLY A 49 -3.30 -4.69 7.90
N GLU A 50 -3.97 -4.82 6.76
CA GLU A 50 -3.34 -5.03 5.47
C GLU A 50 -3.33 -3.72 4.69
N MET A 51 -2.22 -3.44 4.03
CA MET A 51 -2.04 -2.25 3.21
C MET A 51 -1.78 -2.63 1.77
N ALA A 52 -2.30 -1.83 0.84
CA ALA A 52 -1.97 -1.91 -0.57
C ALA A 52 -1.33 -0.61 -1.06
N LEU A 53 -0.57 -0.69 -2.14
CA LEU A 53 -0.08 0.50 -2.84
C LEU A 53 -1.27 1.20 -3.51
N LYS A 54 -1.31 2.53 -3.40
CA LYS A 54 -2.31 3.33 -4.13
C LYS A 54 -1.97 3.39 -5.62
N ALA A 55 -2.99 3.55 -6.44
CA ALA A 55 -2.84 3.73 -7.89
C ALA A 55 -2.07 5.00 -8.28
N ASP A 56 -2.08 6.02 -7.42
CA ASP A 56 -1.34 7.27 -7.58
C ASP A 56 0.02 7.26 -6.87
N SER A 57 0.45 6.10 -6.32
CA SER A 57 1.78 5.96 -5.74
C SER A 57 2.86 6.39 -6.74
N PRO A 58 3.89 7.13 -6.31
CA PRO A 58 5.03 7.51 -7.17
C PRO A 58 5.75 6.30 -7.81
N ILE A 59 5.54 5.09 -7.29
CA ILE A 59 6.03 3.85 -7.91
C ILE A 59 5.38 3.63 -9.28
N PHE A 60 4.13 4.04 -9.46
CA PHE A 60 3.36 3.89 -10.70
C PHE A 60 3.36 5.14 -11.58
N ASP A 61 4.29 6.07 -11.34
CA ASP A 61 4.43 7.27 -12.16
C ASP A 61 4.69 6.90 -13.63
N LYS A 62 3.72 7.27 -14.48
CA LYS A 62 3.75 6.99 -15.92
C LYS A 62 4.99 7.57 -16.61
N ASP A 63 5.51 8.69 -16.12
CA ASP A 63 6.71 9.31 -16.69
C ASP A 63 7.94 8.41 -16.61
N LYS A 64 8.02 7.57 -15.57
CA LYS A 64 9.09 6.59 -15.40
C LYS A 64 9.02 5.45 -16.42
N PHE A 65 7.86 5.22 -17.05
CA PHE A 65 7.65 4.10 -17.98
C PHE A 65 7.72 4.50 -19.44
N ILE A 66 7.49 5.77 -19.78
CA ILE A 66 7.45 6.25 -21.17
C ILE A 66 8.73 5.85 -21.91
N GLY A 67 8.55 5.26 -23.11
CA GLY A 67 9.66 4.82 -23.95
C GLY A 67 10.39 3.56 -23.46
N LEU A 68 10.09 3.05 -22.26
CA LEU A 68 10.68 1.81 -21.77
C LEU A 68 10.02 0.59 -22.43
N PRO A 69 10.80 -0.47 -22.73
CA PRO A 69 10.26 -1.77 -23.08
C PRO A 69 9.75 -2.50 -21.82
N LYS A 70 8.96 -3.56 -22.02
CA LYS A 70 8.32 -4.35 -20.96
C LYS A 70 9.34 -4.84 -19.91
N GLU A 71 10.50 -5.29 -20.36
CA GLU A 71 11.53 -5.90 -19.51
C GLU A 71 12.09 -4.88 -18.52
N LYS A 72 12.25 -3.62 -18.94
CA LYS A 72 12.75 -2.55 -18.08
C LYS A 72 11.73 -2.12 -17.02
N ILE A 73 10.45 -2.14 -17.37
CA ILE A 73 9.38 -1.85 -16.41
C ILE A 73 9.29 -2.97 -15.37
N ILE A 74 9.39 -4.23 -15.80
CA ILE A 74 9.43 -5.38 -14.87
C ILE A 74 10.63 -5.24 -13.94
N GLN A 75 11.84 -5.00 -14.47
CA GLN A 75 13.04 -4.80 -13.65
C GLN A 75 12.86 -3.71 -12.60
N TYR A 76 12.25 -2.59 -12.98
CA TYR A 76 11.97 -1.49 -12.06
C TYR A 76 10.97 -1.89 -10.97
N LEU A 77 9.85 -2.52 -11.33
CA LEU A 77 8.80 -2.87 -10.37
C LEU A 77 9.21 -4.04 -9.47
N SER A 78 10.07 -4.95 -9.93
CA SER A 78 10.53 -6.11 -9.16
C SER A 78 11.44 -5.77 -7.98
N ILE A 79 11.95 -4.53 -7.87
CA ILE A 79 12.71 -4.12 -6.69
C ILE A 79 11.80 -3.89 -5.46
N TYR A 80 10.50 -3.72 -5.69
CA TYR A 80 9.53 -3.43 -4.64
C TYR A 80 8.94 -4.74 -4.12
N PRO A 81 9.28 -5.17 -2.89
CA PRO A 81 8.85 -6.47 -2.35
C PRO A 81 7.33 -6.56 -2.14
N GLU A 82 6.66 -5.41 -2.07
CA GLU A 82 5.20 -5.30 -1.97
C GLU A 82 4.45 -5.60 -3.29
N ILE A 83 5.17 -5.77 -4.40
CA ILE A 83 4.59 -6.14 -5.70
C ILE A 83 4.77 -7.64 -5.90
N GLU A 84 3.71 -8.41 -5.66
CA GLU A 84 3.74 -9.87 -5.84
C GLU A 84 3.78 -10.28 -7.33
N ARG A 85 3.03 -9.58 -8.19
CA ARG A 85 2.87 -9.95 -9.60
C ARG A 85 2.76 -8.75 -10.52
N ILE A 86 3.48 -8.82 -11.64
CA ILE A 86 3.48 -7.79 -12.68
C ILE A 86 2.94 -8.39 -13.98
N THR A 87 1.92 -7.77 -14.56
CA THR A 87 1.41 -8.12 -15.90
C THR A 87 1.42 -6.88 -16.79
N ILE A 88 2.22 -6.92 -17.86
CA ILE A 88 2.32 -5.85 -18.85
C ILE A 88 1.85 -6.39 -20.19
N LYS A 89 0.88 -5.68 -20.78
CA LYS A 89 0.33 -5.95 -22.10
C LYS A 89 0.47 -4.70 -22.96
N PHE A 90 1.06 -4.85 -24.13
CA PHE A 90 1.07 -3.80 -25.14
C PHE A 90 0.02 -4.10 -26.21
N SER A 91 -0.61 -3.04 -26.68
CA SER A 91 -1.61 -3.11 -27.74
C SER A 91 -1.42 -1.90 -28.67
N PRO A 92 -1.48 -2.08 -30.00
CA PRO A 92 -1.60 -3.38 -30.69
C PRO A 92 -0.31 -4.23 -30.56
N PHE A 93 -0.34 -5.47 -31.03
CA PHE A 93 0.71 -6.48 -30.79
C PHE A 93 2.12 -6.08 -31.26
N TRP A 94 2.22 -5.14 -32.21
CA TRP A 94 3.51 -4.63 -32.73
C TRP A 94 4.17 -3.58 -31.83
N VAL A 95 3.46 -3.04 -30.83
CA VAL A 95 3.99 -2.05 -29.90
C VAL A 95 4.96 -2.74 -28.93
N LYS A 96 6.21 -2.27 -28.90
CA LYS A 96 7.29 -2.84 -28.07
C LYS A 96 7.72 -1.97 -26.88
N LYS A 97 7.23 -0.73 -26.82
CA LYS A 97 7.59 0.27 -25.82
C LYS A 97 6.36 1.07 -25.41
N VAL A 98 6.42 1.65 -24.22
CA VAL A 98 5.33 2.49 -23.70
C VAL A 98 5.18 3.75 -24.57
N PRO A 99 3.94 4.09 -24.99
CA PRO A 99 3.67 5.27 -25.82
C PRO A 99 3.96 6.56 -25.05
N GLN A 100 4.26 7.63 -25.79
CA GLN A 100 4.52 8.96 -25.22
C GLN A 100 3.26 9.58 -24.57
N MET A 101 2.08 9.24 -25.09
CA MET A 101 0.82 9.82 -24.63
C MET A 101 0.30 9.09 -23.38
N LYS A 102 0.32 9.77 -22.22
CA LYS A 102 -0.09 9.21 -20.92
C LYS A 102 -1.52 8.67 -20.86
N SER A 103 -2.44 9.20 -21.68
CA SER A 103 -3.82 8.71 -21.77
C SER A 103 -3.89 7.28 -22.31
N ASN A 104 -2.86 6.82 -23.01
CA ASN A 104 -2.78 5.46 -23.56
C ASN A 104 -2.12 4.47 -22.59
N ILE A 105 -1.85 4.89 -21.36
CA ILE A 105 -1.24 4.06 -20.31
C ILE A 105 -2.28 3.88 -19.20
N LYS A 106 -2.68 2.62 -18.98
CA LYS A 106 -3.59 2.24 -17.90
C LYS A 106 -2.87 1.34 -16.91
N ILE A 107 -2.92 1.73 -15.63
CA ILE A 107 -2.38 0.96 -14.51
C ILE A 107 -3.58 0.45 -13.71
N ILE A 108 -3.55 -0.83 -13.37
CA ILE A 108 -4.63 -1.51 -12.65
C ILE A 108 -3.96 -2.26 -11.51
N ILE A 109 -4.37 -1.94 -10.28
CA ILE A 109 -3.96 -2.61 -9.05
C ILE A 109 -5.14 -3.48 -8.61
N LYS A 110 -4.85 -4.69 -8.14
CA LYS A 110 -5.82 -5.67 -7.66
C LYS A 110 -5.37 -6.23 -6.33
#